data_AF-A0A960X0R9-F1
#
_entry.id   AF-A0A960X0R9-F1
#
_cell.length_a   1.000
_cell.length_b   1.000
_cell.length_c   1.000
_cell.angle_alpha   90.00
_cell.angle_beta   90.00
_cell.angle_gamma   90.00
#
_symmetry.space_group_name_H-M   'P 1'
#
loop_
_entity.id
_entity.type
_entity.pdbx_description
1 polymer ?
#
loop_
_entity_poly.entity_id
_entity_poly.type
_entity_poly.pdbx_seq_one_letter_code
_entity_poly.pdbx_strand_id
1 'polypeptide(L)'
;MSSGAYSRRGFTSAELLLVLALSAIIIGGAVMSLGTISRAQPRSATFVDVPLGSATMQNFYGFSASTIRVAVAPQYGVMAQAEKLREQFLNDVASSTAVFCLARGNGVLNPFHRVYIPFSMATDGWIDSPEAFVKFLRALDPVNNAFTYPFRNPTNEVPTALPPNCSIYLLSFSKFSTHIKVQAIYDVDVIKFASNNPSSLSGFFASVRRYSDNPDATVDDPSNAGTAEAVYAGGYDIFYPPSYDGTPLTTTLWNKDNFAPLFVTFERDVRAALRENAYIDRFKLAREMPFYFVWWPDPGAANLGPVPN
;
A
#
# COMPACT_ATOMS: atom_id res chain seq x y z
N MET A 1 -44.16 47.98 -60.14
CA MET A 1 -43.01 47.18 -59.67
C MET A 1 -43.44 46.43 -58.42
N SER A 2 -43.17 45.12 -58.41
CA SER A 2 -43.78 44.08 -57.57
C SER A 2 -43.65 44.30 -56.06
N SER A 3 -44.79 44.31 -55.36
CA SER A 3 -44.81 44.08 -53.91
C SER A 3 -44.49 42.60 -53.66
N GLY A 4 -43.32 42.32 -53.10
CA GLY A 4 -42.96 40.98 -52.64
C GLY A 4 -43.90 40.55 -51.53
N ALA A 5 -44.76 39.57 -51.82
CA ALA A 5 -45.60 38.94 -50.82
C ALA A 5 -44.70 38.14 -49.85
N TYR A 6 -44.50 38.65 -48.64
CA TYR A 6 -43.99 37.83 -47.54
C TYR A 6 -45.05 36.77 -47.23
N SER A 7 -44.81 35.54 -47.69
CA SER A 7 -45.57 34.36 -47.28
C SER A 7 -45.39 34.15 -45.78
N ARG A 8 -46.29 34.70 -44.95
CA ARG A 8 -46.43 34.33 -43.53
C ARG A 8 -46.94 32.89 -43.47
N ARG A 9 -46.03 31.92 -43.53
CA ARG A 9 -46.35 30.52 -43.23
C ARG A 9 -46.36 30.38 -41.72
N GLY A 10 -47.54 30.20 -41.14
CA GLY A 10 -47.67 29.77 -39.75
C GLY A 10 -47.21 28.31 -39.64
N PHE A 11 -46.55 27.96 -38.53
CA PHE A 11 -46.21 26.57 -38.26
C PHE A 11 -47.48 25.77 -38.02
N THR A 12 -47.58 24.61 -38.66
CA THR A 12 -48.66 23.66 -38.41
C THR A 12 -48.48 23.03 -37.02
N SER A 13 -49.57 22.58 -36.41
CA SER A 13 -49.52 21.90 -35.12
C SER A 13 -48.61 20.65 -35.15
N ALA A 14 -48.53 19.98 -36.29
CA ALA A 14 -47.63 18.84 -36.50
C ALA A 14 -46.15 19.24 -36.49
N GLU A 15 -45.79 20.37 -37.11
CA GLU A 15 -44.41 20.89 -37.11
C GLU A 15 -43.98 21.29 -35.69
N LEU A 16 -44.86 21.95 -34.93
CA LEU A 16 -44.57 22.30 -33.53
C LEU A 16 -44.41 21.07 -32.64
N LEU A 17 -45.25 20.05 -32.84
CA LEU A 17 -45.16 18.78 -32.08
C LEU A 17 -43.86 18.04 -32.40
N LEU A 18 -43.45 18.03 -33.68
CA LEU A 18 -42.21 17.42 -34.11
C LEU A 18 -40.98 18.15 -33.54
N VAL A 19 -40.97 19.48 -33.51
CA VAL A 19 -39.90 20.27 -32.90
C VAL A 19 -39.82 20.05 -31.39
N LEU A 20 -40.97 19.99 -30.70
CA LEU A 20 -41.02 19.67 -29.27
C LEU A 20 -40.52 18.25 -28.97
N ALA A 21 -40.89 17.26 -29.81
CA ALA A 21 -40.41 15.89 -29.65
C ALA A 21 -38.89 15.77 -29.88
N LEU A 22 -38.36 16.41 -30.94
CA LEU A 22 -36.92 16.41 -31.22
C LEU A 22 -36.11 17.11 -30.13
N SER A 23 -36.58 18.26 -29.66
CA SER A 23 -35.92 18.99 -28.56
C SER A 23 -35.93 18.20 -27.25
N ALA A 24 -37.03 17.51 -26.92
CA ALA A 24 -37.09 16.64 -25.74
C ALA A 24 -36.08 15.48 -25.81
N ILE A 25 -35.92 14.85 -26.98
CA ILE A 25 -34.94 13.75 -27.16
C ILE A 25 -33.51 14.27 -27.01
N ILE A 26 -33.19 15.41 -27.63
CA ILE A 26 -31.85 16.01 -27.56
C ILE A 26 -31.50 16.43 -26.13
N ILE A 27 -32.43 17.10 -25.44
CA ILE A 27 -32.23 17.52 -24.04
C ILE A 27 -32.13 16.30 -23.12
N GLY A 28 -32.97 15.28 -23.31
CA GLY A 28 -32.92 14.04 -22.55
C GLY A 28 -31.57 13.33 -22.68
N GLY A 29 -31.07 13.20 -23.92
CA GLY A 29 -29.74 12.64 -24.19
C GLY A 29 -28.61 13.45 -23.55
N ALA A 30 -28.67 14.78 -23.65
CA ALA A 30 -27.67 15.68 -23.07
C ALA A 30 -27.64 15.57 -21.53
N VAL A 31 -28.81 15.56 -20.87
CA VAL A 31 -28.90 15.43 -19.40
C VAL A 31 -28.42 14.07 -18.92
N MET A 32 -28.73 12.98 -19.63
CA MET A 32 -28.19 11.67 -19.29
C MET A 32 -26.68 11.63 -19.48
N SER A 33 -26.15 12.19 -20.58
CA SER A 33 -24.70 12.26 -20.80
C SER A 33 -23.98 13.12 -19.76
N LEU A 34 -24.57 14.27 -19.37
CA LEU A 34 -24.03 15.14 -18.35
C LEU A 34 -24.12 14.48 -16.97
N GLY A 35 -25.19 13.74 -16.69
CA GLY A 35 -25.35 12.94 -15.48
C GLY A 35 -24.31 11.82 -15.40
N THR A 36 -24.02 11.15 -16.52
CA THR A 36 -22.96 10.15 -16.57
C THR A 36 -21.58 10.78 -16.46
N ILE A 37 -21.31 11.91 -17.12
CA ILE A 37 -20.02 12.59 -17.08
C ILE A 37 -19.77 13.20 -15.69
N SER A 38 -20.77 13.80 -15.04
CA SER A 38 -20.64 14.38 -13.70
C SER A 38 -20.49 13.31 -12.62
N ARG A 39 -21.10 12.13 -12.79
CA ARG A 39 -20.90 10.99 -11.89
C ARG A 39 -19.60 10.23 -12.16
N ALA A 40 -19.12 10.25 -13.41
CA ALA A 40 -17.85 9.67 -13.81
C ALA A 40 -16.68 10.66 -13.74
N GLN A 41 -16.95 11.93 -13.34
CA GLN A 41 -15.89 12.92 -13.24
C GLN A 41 -15.02 12.51 -12.05
N PRO A 42 -13.75 12.16 -12.28
CA PRO A 42 -12.84 11.94 -11.17
C PRO A 42 -12.85 13.22 -10.34
N ARG A 43 -13.16 13.12 -9.04
CA ARG A 43 -13.02 14.26 -8.13
C ARG A 43 -11.60 14.79 -8.33
N SER A 44 -11.49 16.01 -8.86
CA SER A 44 -10.21 16.64 -9.17
C SER A 44 -9.28 16.51 -7.96
N ALA A 45 -8.13 15.89 -8.19
CA ALA A 45 -7.06 15.62 -7.24
C ALA A 45 -6.95 16.67 -6.11
N THR A 46 -7.59 16.41 -4.97
CA THR A 46 -7.31 17.18 -3.76
C THR A 46 -6.00 16.64 -3.21
N PHE A 47 -4.96 17.45 -3.21
CA PHE A 47 -3.76 17.17 -2.45
C PHE A 47 -3.94 17.64 -1.02
N VAL A 48 -3.37 16.92 -0.07
CA VAL A 48 -3.38 17.28 1.34
C VAL A 48 -1.97 17.25 1.89
N ASP A 49 -1.66 18.19 2.77
CA ASP A 49 -0.38 18.24 3.47
C ASP A 49 -0.51 17.37 4.73
N VAL A 50 0.29 16.31 4.80
CA VAL A 50 0.29 15.33 5.89
C VAL A 50 1.48 15.59 6.82
N PRO A 51 1.24 15.88 8.11
CA PRO A 51 2.30 16.10 9.08
C PRO A 51 2.82 14.76 9.63
N LEU A 52 3.82 14.18 8.97
CA LEU A 52 4.45 12.91 9.37
C LEU A 52 5.50 13.08 10.47
N GLY A 53 6.06 14.28 10.64
CA GLY A 53 7.17 14.56 11.55
C GLY A 53 8.54 14.18 10.98
N SER A 54 9.60 14.79 11.53
CA SER A 54 10.96 14.68 11.00
C SER A 54 11.57 13.28 11.10
N ALA A 55 11.29 12.55 12.18
CA ALA A 55 11.79 11.18 12.36
C ALA A 55 11.21 10.21 11.32
N THR A 56 9.90 10.28 11.08
CA THR A 56 9.20 9.45 10.08
C THR A 56 9.68 9.77 8.67
N MET A 57 9.81 11.05 8.33
CA MET A 57 10.30 11.47 7.00
C MET A 57 11.74 11.05 6.74
N GLN A 58 12.61 11.18 7.75
CA GLN A 58 14.00 10.73 7.64
C GLN A 58 14.07 9.22 7.39
N ASN A 59 13.21 8.44 8.06
CA ASN A 59 13.14 6.99 7.84
C ASN A 59 12.54 6.63 6.47
N PHE A 60 11.52 7.37 6.02
CA PHE A 60 10.78 7.05 4.81
C PHE A 60 11.55 7.40 3.54
N TYR A 61 12.21 8.55 3.52
CA TYR A 61 12.80 9.10 2.30
C TYR A 61 14.25 9.58 2.47
N GLY A 62 14.83 9.46 3.66
CA GLY A 62 16.21 9.87 3.91
C GLY A 62 16.43 11.37 4.09
N PHE A 63 15.37 12.17 4.22
CA PHE A 63 15.47 13.62 4.42
C PHE A 63 14.59 14.16 5.57
N SER A 64 15.05 15.25 6.18
CA SER A 64 14.50 15.79 7.43
C SER A 64 13.39 16.85 7.23
N ALA A 65 12.34 16.52 6.50
CA ALA A 65 11.13 17.36 6.43
C ALA A 65 10.09 16.96 7.50
N SER A 66 9.11 17.81 7.81
CA SER A 66 8.04 17.49 8.77
C SER A 66 6.69 17.21 8.12
N THR A 67 6.52 17.61 6.86
CA THR A 67 5.27 17.52 6.10
C THR A 67 5.55 17.01 4.69
N ILE A 68 4.60 16.26 4.13
CA ILE A 68 4.61 15.84 2.73
C ILE A 68 3.24 16.13 2.11
N ARG A 69 3.24 16.59 0.86
CA ARG A 69 2.02 16.81 0.10
C ARG A 69 1.68 15.56 -0.70
N VAL A 70 0.53 14.95 -0.41
CA VAL A 70 0.10 13.71 -1.06
C VAL A 70 -1.29 13.82 -1.65
N ALA A 71 -1.57 12.98 -2.65
CA ALA A 71 -2.89 12.92 -3.24
C ALA A 71 -3.88 12.23 -2.30
N VAL A 72 -5.12 12.71 -2.29
CA VAL A 72 -6.24 12.08 -1.57
C VAL A 72 -6.91 11.05 -2.48
N ALA A 73 -7.24 9.89 -1.93
CA ALA A 73 -7.94 8.81 -2.62
C ALA A 73 -9.41 9.16 -2.90
N PRO A 74 -10.02 8.65 -3.99
CA PRO A 74 -9.40 7.81 -5.03
C PRO A 74 -8.58 8.65 -6.03
N GLN A 75 -7.42 8.12 -6.46
CA GLN A 75 -6.52 8.82 -7.38
C GLN A 75 -5.88 7.89 -8.42
N TYR A 76 -6.32 8.02 -9.68
CA TYR A 76 -5.86 7.19 -10.80
C TYR A 76 -4.41 7.45 -11.22
N GLY A 77 -3.90 8.66 -11.01
CA GLY A 77 -2.48 8.94 -11.27
C GLY A 77 -1.54 8.16 -10.34
N VAL A 78 -1.94 7.99 -9.08
CA VAL A 78 -1.21 7.21 -8.08
C VAL A 78 -1.45 5.71 -8.31
N MET A 79 -2.63 5.31 -8.80
CA MET A 79 -2.90 3.94 -9.25
C MET A 79 -1.90 3.48 -10.33
N ALA A 80 -1.58 4.31 -11.30
CA ALA A 80 -0.56 3.99 -12.32
C ALA A 80 0.84 3.77 -11.70
N GLN A 81 1.19 4.53 -10.65
CA GLN A 81 2.44 4.32 -9.91
C GLN A 81 2.41 3.02 -9.09
N ALA A 82 1.27 2.69 -8.49
CA ALA A 82 1.08 1.44 -7.77
C ALA A 82 1.19 0.21 -8.70
N GLU A 83 0.62 0.27 -9.91
CA GLU A 83 0.77 -0.80 -10.91
C GLU A 83 2.22 -0.95 -11.37
N LYS A 84 2.92 0.15 -11.65
CA LYS A 84 4.35 0.10 -11.97
C LYS A 84 5.16 -0.54 -10.84
N LEU A 85 4.85 -0.21 -9.58
CA LEU A 85 5.52 -0.78 -8.42
C LEU A 85 5.19 -2.27 -8.27
N ARG A 86 3.95 -2.68 -8.57
CA ARG A 86 3.51 -4.08 -8.56
C ARG A 86 4.28 -4.90 -9.60
N GLU A 87 4.43 -4.40 -10.83
CA GLU A 87 5.24 -5.04 -11.86
C GLU A 87 6.70 -5.17 -11.44
N GLN A 88 7.27 -4.09 -10.87
CA GLN A 88 8.63 -4.11 -10.34
C GLN A 88 8.79 -5.15 -9.21
N PHE A 89 7.82 -5.25 -8.31
CA PHE A 89 7.82 -6.24 -7.23
C PHE A 89 7.78 -7.67 -7.76
N LEU A 90 6.95 -7.96 -8.77
CA LEU A 90 6.92 -9.29 -9.39
C LEU A 90 8.27 -9.64 -10.04
N ASN A 91 8.92 -8.67 -10.69
CA ASN A 91 10.26 -8.87 -11.26
C ASN A 91 11.31 -9.12 -10.17
N ASP A 92 11.31 -8.32 -9.10
CA ASP A 92 12.25 -8.48 -7.99
C ASP A 92 12.05 -9.83 -7.27
N VAL A 93 10.80 -10.24 -7.05
CA VAL A 93 10.46 -11.55 -6.49
C VAL A 93 10.96 -12.68 -7.40
N ALA A 94 10.79 -12.57 -8.72
CA ALA A 94 11.24 -13.60 -9.67
C ALA A 94 12.77 -13.80 -9.67
N SER A 95 13.53 -12.74 -9.39
CA SER A 95 14.99 -12.80 -9.24
C SER A 95 15.48 -13.10 -7.82
N SER A 96 14.60 -13.06 -6.84
CA SER A 96 14.95 -13.29 -5.43
C SER A 96 15.14 -14.78 -5.14
N THR A 97 16.04 -15.09 -4.21
CA THR A 97 16.26 -16.45 -3.71
C THR A 97 15.35 -16.80 -2.55
N ALA A 98 14.96 -15.79 -1.76
CA ALA A 98 14.04 -15.94 -0.63
C ALA A 98 13.27 -14.64 -0.39
N VAL A 99 12.03 -14.80 0.09
CA VAL A 99 11.10 -13.72 0.40
C VAL A 99 10.64 -13.87 1.85
N PHE A 100 10.79 -12.80 2.64
CA PHE A 100 10.35 -12.76 4.03
C PHE A 100 9.48 -11.54 4.29
N CYS A 101 8.22 -11.77 4.69
CA CYS A 101 7.30 -10.72 5.12
C CYS A 101 7.33 -10.62 6.65
N LEU A 102 7.59 -9.42 7.16
CA LEU A 102 7.75 -9.13 8.58
C LEU A 102 6.73 -8.08 9.02
N ALA A 103 5.94 -8.40 10.04
CA ALA A 103 4.94 -7.49 10.57
C ALA A 103 5.56 -6.54 11.60
N ARG A 104 5.15 -5.27 11.55
CA ARG A 104 5.57 -4.22 12.48
C ARG A 104 4.37 -3.67 13.25
N GLY A 105 4.63 -3.23 14.48
CA GLY A 105 3.62 -2.61 15.33
C GLY A 105 3.14 -1.25 14.81
N ASN A 106 2.07 -0.76 15.42
CA ASN A 106 1.55 0.57 15.12
C ASN A 106 2.57 1.66 15.49
N GLY A 107 2.84 2.59 14.55
CA GLY A 107 3.83 3.66 14.73
C GLY A 107 5.28 3.18 14.79
N VAL A 108 5.53 1.90 14.50
CA VAL A 108 6.87 1.32 14.48
C VAL A 108 7.42 1.36 13.06
N LEU A 109 8.49 2.14 12.88
CA LEU A 109 9.19 2.32 11.62
C LEU A 109 10.17 1.17 11.37
N ASN A 110 10.65 1.01 10.14
CA ASN A 110 11.73 0.07 9.83
C ASN A 110 13.07 0.64 10.28
N PRO A 111 13.77 0.09 11.28
CA PRO A 111 15.11 0.57 11.60
C PRO A 111 16.19 -0.02 10.69
N PHE A 112 15.87 -1.00 9.84
CA PHE A 112 16.87 -1.84 9.20
C PHE A 112 16.74 -1.86 7.67
N HIS A 113 17.40 -0.88 7.03
CA HIS A 113 17.55 -0.77 5.58
C HIS A 113 18.99 -1.12 5.15
N ARG A 114 19.49 -2.32 5.44
CA ARG A 114 20.84 -2.74 5.00
C ARG A 114 20.81 -3.57 3.71
N VAL A 115 21.78 -3.35 2.82
CA VAL A 115 21.95 -4.12 1.57
C VAL A 115 22.70 -5.42 1.82
N TYR A 116 23.76 -5.40 2.62
CA TYR A 116 24.50 -6.61 2.98
C TYR A 116 24.36 -6.87 4.47
N ILE A 117 23.89 -8.08 4.79
CA ILE A 117 23.70 -8.51 6.16
C ILE A 117 24.76 -9.56 6.48
N PRO A 118 25.61 -9.34 7.51
CA PRO A 118 26.57 -10.35 7.94
C PRO A 118 25.86 -11.67 8.27
N PHE A 119 26.37 -12.78 7.75
CA PHE A 119 25.78 -14.10 7.95
C PHE A 119 26.87 -15.17 8.07
N SER A 120 26.72 -16.05 9.04
CA SER A 120 27.52 -17.25 9.20
C SER A 120 26.67 -18.43 9.63
N MET A 121 26.75 -19.52 8.87
CA MET A 121 26.03 -20.77 9.19
C MET A 121 26.41 -21.33 10.57
N ALA A 122 27.60 -21.05 11.07
CA ALA A 122 28.07 -21.54 12.37
C ALA A 122 27.40 -20.84 13.57
N THR A 123 26.98 -19.58 13.42
CA THR A 123 26.40 -18.77 14.51
C THR A 123 24.90 -18.54 14.34
N ASP A 124 24.44 -18.30 13.12
CA ASP A 124 23.09 -17.82 12.84
C ASP A 124 22.11 -18.97 12.51
N GLY A 125 22.64 -20.12 12.09
CA GLY A 125 21.86 -21.30 11.74
C GLY A 125 21.07 -21.14 10.45
N TRP A 126 19.98 -21.91 10.32
CA TRP A 126 19.15 -21.95 9.12
C TRP A 126 18.08 -20.85 9.14
N ILE A 127 18.01 -20.05 8.07
CA ILE A 127 17.01 -18.99 7.87
C ILE A 127 15.98 -19.49 6.85
N ASP A 128 15.06 -20.32 7.30
CA ASP A 128 14.08 -21.00 6.44
C ASP A 128 12.63 -20.66 6.80
N SER A 129 12.42 -19.80 7.81
CA SER A 129 11.13 -19.23 8.17
C SER A 129 11.26 -17.73 8.48
N PRO A 130 10.18 -16.95 8.33
CA PRO A 130 10.19 -15.55 8.75
C PRO A 130 10.52 -15.35 10.23
N GLU A 131 10.12 -16.27 11.11
CA GLU A 131 10.49 -16.19 12.54
C GLU A 131 11.98 -16.39 12.77
N ALA A 132 12.61 -17.34 12.07
CA ALA A 132 14.06 -17.50 12.09
C ALA A 132 14.76 -16.25 11.54
N PHE A 133 14.22 -15.65 10.48
CA PHE A 133 14.74 -14.41 9.91
C PHE A 133 14.59 -13.21 10.87
N VAL A 134 13.45 -13.07 11.56
CA VAL A 134 13.26 -12.04 12.59
C VAL A 134 14.27 -12.23 13.72
N LYS A 135 14.45 -13.48 14.21
CA LYS A 135 15.41 -13.77 15.28
C LYS A 135 16.84 -13.41 14.84
N PHE A 136 17.20 -13.71 13.60
CA PHE A 136 18.47 -13.33 13.00
C PHE A 136 18.66 -11.81 12.95
N LEU A 137 17.66 -11.05 12.45
CA LEU A 137 17.73 -9.59 12.41
C LEU A 137 17.84 -8.96 13.81
N ARG A 138 17.14 -9.50 14.81
CA ARG A 138 17.24 -9.04 16.21
C ARG A 138 18.59 -9.38 16.86
N ALA A 139 19.22 -10.48 16.46
CA ALA A 139 20.55 -10.83 16.96
C ALA A 139 21.62 -9.86 16.43
N LEU A 140 21.45 -9.38 15.19
CA LEU A 140 22.35 -8.42 14.55
C LEU A 140 22.20 -7.00 15.08
N ASP A 141 20.97 -6.61 15.45
CA ASP A 141 20.69 -5.33 16.11
C ASP A 141 19.79 -5.55 17.32
N PRO A 142 20.37 -5.74 18.53
CA PRO A 142 19.59 -6.03 19.74
C PRO A 142 18.74 -4.85 20.22
N VAL A 143 18.91 -3.65 19.64
CA VAL A 143 18.03 -2.50 19.90
C VAL A 143 16.75 -2.58 19.05
N ASN A 144 16.75 -3.43 18.02
CA ASN A 144 15.66 -3.56 17.07
C ASN A 144 14.51 -4.44 17.61
N ASN A 145 13.58 -3.79 18.31
CA ASN A 145 12.31 -4.38 18.72
C ASN A 145 11.19 -4.22 17.68
N ALA A 146 11.50 -3.76 16.46
CA ALA A 146 10.49 -3.33 15.50
C ALA A 146 9.63 -4.49 14.96
N PHE A 147 10.22 -5.68 14.88
CA PHE A 147 9.61 -6.87 14.30
C PHE A 147 9.08 -7.80 15.38
N THR A 148 8.02 -7.40 16.08
CA THR A 148 7.58 -8.09 17.31
C THR A 148 6.58 -9.22 17.07
N TYR A 149 5.88 -9.22 15.93
CA TYR A 149 4.75 -10.11 15.68
C TYR A 149 5.14 -11.36 14.89
N PRO A 150 4.65 -12.56 15.28
CA PRO A 150 4.79 -13.74 14.45
C PRO A 150 4.06 -13.52 13.12
N PHE A 151 4.74 -13.87 12.03
CA PHE A 151 4.34 -13.79 10.62
C PHE A 151 3.04 -14.55 10.26
N ARG A 152 2.57 -15.41 11.17
CA ARG A 152 1.34 -16.18 11.08
C ARG A 152 0.33 -15.49 11.98
N ASN A 153 -0.89 -15.28 11.48
CA ASN A 153 -2.06 -14.74 12.18
C ASN A 153 -1.84 -14.69 13.71
N PRO A 154 -1.61 -13.50 14.29
CA PRO A 154 -0.97 -13.40 15.59
C PRO A 154 -1.85 -14.10 16.60
N THR A 155 -1.36 -15.20 17.17
CA THR A 155 -2.05 -16.04 18.16
C THR A 155 -3.28 -16.78 17.61
N ASN A 156 -3.54 -18.00 18.09
CA ASN A 156 -4.88 -18.62 17.97
C ASN A 156 -5.97 -17.82 18.74
N GLU A 157 -5.70 -16.56 19.05
CA GLU A 157 -6.59 -15.58 19.64
C GLU A 157 -6.69 -14.42 18.65
N VAL A 158 -7.87 -13.83 18.53
CA VAL A 158 -8.05 -12.63 17.70
C VAL A 158 -7.14 -11.55 18.27
N PRO A 159 -6.12 -11.05 17.53
CA PRO A 159 -5.39 -9.88 17.98
C PRO A 159 -6.41 -8.77 18.18
N THR A 160 -6.48 -8.21 19.38
CA THR A 160 -7.34 -7.07 19.67
C THR A 160 -6.97 -5.84 18.82
N ALA A 161 -5.77 -5.85 18.20
CA ALA A 161 -5.35 -4.94 17.14
C ALA A 161 -4.46 -5.66 16.11
N LEU A 162 -4.81 -5.56 14.81
CA LEU A 162 -3.97 -6.04 13.71
C LEU A 162 -2.76 -5.10 13.51
N PRO A 163 -1.55 -5.62 13.23
CA PRO A 163 -0.37 -4.79 12.96
C PRO A 163 -0.56 -3.99 11.65
N PRO A 164 -0.48 -2.65 11.66
CA PRO A 164 -0.79 -1.82 10.50
C PRO A 164 0.38 -1.65 9.51
N ASN A 165 1.55 -2.20 9.82
CA ASN A 165 2.77 -1.98 9.05
C ASN A 165 3.45 -3.32 8.70
N CYS A 166 4.09 -3.39 7.54
CA CYS A 166 4.77 -4.59 7.05
C CYS A 166 6.06 -4.22 6.29
N SER A 167 7.09 -5.06 6.42
CA SER A 167 8.30 -5.04 5.58
C SER A 167 8.40 -6.34 4.82
N ILE A 168 8.78 -6.26 3.54
CA ILE A 168 9.06 -7.43 2.72
C ILE A 168 10.52 -7.37 2.33
N TYR A 169 11.30 -8.33 2.81
CA TYR A 169 12.71 -8.49 2.46
C TYR A 169 12.84 -9.50 1.32
N LEU A 170 13.42 -9.06 0.21
CA LEU A 170 13.79 -9.91 -0.92
C LEU A 170 15.29 -10.14 -0.86
N LEU A 171 15.70 -11.38 -0.67
CA LEU A 171 17.10 -11.77 -0.59
C LEU A 171 17.60 -12.27 -1.95
N SER A 172 18.89 -12.13 -2.19
CA SER A 172 19.56 -12.62 -3.38
C SER A 172 20.96 -13.11 -3.03
N PHE A 173 21.66 -13.67 -4.01
CA PHE A 173 23.03 -14.12 -3.84
C PHE A 173 23.96 -12.93 -3.58
N SER A 174 24.87 -13.11 -2.63
CA SER A 174 25.93 -12.16 -2.32
C SER A 174 27.22 -12.58 -3.03
N LYS A 175 28.02 -11.58 -3.42
CA LYS A 175 29.39 -11.80 -3.88
C LYS A 175 30.38 -12.10 -2.74
N PHE A 176 29.98 -11.79 -1.50
CA PHE A 176 30.79 -12.00 -0.30
C PHE A 176 30.29 -13.24 0.45
N SER A 177 31.21 -14.15 0.80
CA SER A 177 30.88 -15.41 1.48
C SER A 177 30.38 -15.24 2.92
N THR A 178 30.66 -14.10 3.55
CA THR A 178 30.28 -13.77 4.93
C THR A 178 29.02 -12.92 5.03
N HIS A 179 28.32 -12.67 3.91
CA HIS A 179 27.16 -11.80 3.88
C HIS A 179 26.05 -12.37 3.01
N ILE A 180 24.80 -12.09 3.39
CA ILE A 180 23.62 -12.24 2.54
C ILE A 180 23.33 -10.88 1.90
N LYS A 181 22.95 -10.89 0.61
CA LYS A 181 22.52 -9.68 -0.09
C LYS A 181 21.01 -9.55 -0.01
N VAL A 182 20.55 -8.38 0.42
CA VAL A 182 19.17 -7.93 0.27
C VAL A 182 19.08 -7.22 -1.08
N GLN A 183 18.26 -7.77 -1.97
CA GLN A 183 18.02 -7.18 -3.29
C GLN A 183 17.15 -5.93 -3.19
N ALA A 184 16.04 -6.05 -2.47
CA ALA A 184 15.11 -4.97 -2.24
C ALA A 184 14.33 -5.17 -0.95
N ILE A 185 13.91 -4.06 -0.35
CA ILE A 185 13.04 -4.02 0.82
C ILE A 185 11.79 -3.23 0.42
N TYR A 186 10.61 -3.81 0.63
CA TYR A 186 9.36 -3.10 0.46
C TYR A 186 8.74 -2.80 1.82
N ASP A 187 8.61 -1.54 2.16
CA ASP A 187 7.92 -1.11 3.36
C ASP A 187 6.51 -0.64 3.02
N VAL A 188 5.53 -1.23 3.70
CA VAL A 188 4.13 -0.84 3.66
C VAL A 188 3.79 -0.28 5.02
N ASP A 189 3.54 1.02 5.10
CA ASP A 189 3.18 1.70 6.34
C ASP A 189 1.84 2.40 6.21
N VAL A 190 1.02 2.24 7.26
CA VAL A 190 -0.28 2.90 7.39
C VAL A 190 -0.30 3.68 8.70
N ILE A 191 -0.37 5.00 8.59
CA ILE A 191 -0.37 5.92 9.74
C ILE A 191 -1.77 6.52 9.87
N LYS A 192 -2.39 6.28 11.03
CA LYS A 192 -3.71 6.82 11.37
C LYS A 192 -3.59 8.20 11.99
N PHE A 193 -4.27 9.17 11.39
CA PHE A 193 -4.45 10.51 11.93
C PHE A 193 -5.85 10.65 12.50
N ALA A 194 -5.94 10.69 13.84
CA ALA A 194 -7.20 10.89 14.55
C ALA A 194 -7.14 12.18 15.37
N SER A 195 -7.99 13.14 15.01
CA SER A 195 -8.14 14.37 15.77
C SER A 195 -9.61 14.68 16.00
N ASN A 196 -9.94 15.13 17.20
CA ASN A 196 -11.31 15.55 17.56
C ASN A 196 -11.62 16.99 17.12
N ASN A 197 -10.65 17.69 16.53
CA ASN A 197 -10.80 19.06 16.07
C ASN A 197 -11.11 19.06 14.54
N PRO A 198 -12.19 19.71 14.08
CA PRO A 198 -12.52 19.78 12.65
C PRO A 198 -11.48 20.52 11.79
N SER A 199 -10.55 21.27 12.39
CA SER A 199 -9.48 21.98 11.67
C SER A 199 -8.19 21.16 11.49
N SER A 200 -8.11 19.94 12.03
CA SER A 200 -6.94 19.07 11.94
C SER A 200 -7.18 17.86 11.04
N LEU A 201 -6.10 17.41 10.40
CA LEU A 201 -6.15 16.30 9.45
C LEU A 201 -6.65 15.03 10.13
N SER A 202 -7.62 14.39 9.45
CA SER A 202 -8.33 13.21 9.91
C SER A 202 -8.40 12.20 8.77
N GLY A 203 -7.86 10.99 8.97
CA GLY A 203 -7.81 9.95 7.94
C GLY A 203 -6.58 9.04 8.06
N PHE A 204 -6.26 8.34 6.97
CA PHE A 204 -5.16 7.36 6.94
C PHE A 204 -4.15 7.73 5.87
N PHE A 205 -2.89 7.84 6.26
CA PHE A 205 -1.79 7.94 5.33
C PHE A 205 -1.26 6.55 5.05
N ALA A 206 -1.26 6.11 3.79
CA ALA A 206 -0.66 4.86 3.39
C ALA A 206 0.50 5.11 2.43
N SER A 207 1.59 4.39 2.65
CA SER A 207 2.80 4.52 1.86
C SER A 207 3.37 3.14 1.57
N VAL A 208 3.63 2.87 0.30
CA VAL A 208 4.37 1.69 -0.14
C VAL A 208 5.66 2.16 -0.78
N ARG A 209 6.78 1.80 -0.16
CA ARG A 209 8.12 2.24 -0.56
C ARG A 209 8.98 1.04 -0.87
N ARG A 210 9.79 1.16 -1.92
CA ARG A 210 10.84 0.22 -2.30
C ARG A 210 12.19 0.86 -2.02
N TYR A 211 13.01 0.15 -1.26
CA TYR A 211 14.42 0.44 -1.07
C TYR A 211 15.23 -0.60 -1.83
N SER A 212 16.29 -0.18 -2.50
CA SER A 212 17.22 -1.09 -3.16
C SER A 212 18.65 -0.62 -3.01
N ASP A 213 19.57 -1.47 -3.48
CA ASP A 213 20.98 -1.13 -3.58
C ASP A 213 21.18 0.21 -4.29
N ASN A 214 22.12 1.01 -3.79
CA ASN A 214 22.47 2.27 -4.42
C ASN A 214 23.39 1.95 -5.62
N PRO A 215 22.96 2.19 -6.87
CA PRO A 215 23.77 1.86 -8.04
C PRO A 215 25.11 2.61 -8.08
N ASP A 216 25.19 3.77 -7.42
CA ASP A 216 26.39 4.60 -7.37
C ASP A 216 27.34 4.22 -6.22
N ALA A 217 26.90 3.36 -5.29
CA ALA A 217 27.72 2.90 -4.17
C ALA A 217 28.44 1.59 -4.54
N THR A 218 29.67 1.68 -5.04
CA THR A 218 30.53 0.50 -5.22
C THR A 218 31.02 -0.01 -3.86
N VAL A 219 30.44 -1.11 -3.41
CA VAL A 219 30.92 -1.86 -2.24
C VAL A 219 31.87 -2.95 -2.72
N ASP A 220 33.16 -2.65 -2.82
CA ASP A 220 34.16 -3.61 -3.32
C ASP A 220 34.89 -4.37 -2.20
N ASP A 221 34.83 -3.87 -0.97
CA ASP A 221 35.47 -4.48 0.20
C ASP A 221 34.41 -5.11 1.13
N PRO A 222 34.53 -6.39 1.51
CA PRO A 222 33.64 -7.04 2.46
C PRO A 222 33.60 -6.36 3.85
N SER A 223 34.65 -5.64 4.25
CA SER A 223 34.69 -4.91 5.53
C SER A 223 33.73 -3.70 5.54
N ASN A 224 33.43 -3.14 4.38
CA ASN A 224 32.50 -2.01 4.19
C ASN A 224 31.10 -2.47 3.77
N ALA A 225 30.89 -3.78 3.56
CA ALA A 225 29.59 -4.30 3.13
C ALA A 225 28.52 -4.13 4.21
N GLY A 226 28.86 -4.37 5.48
CA GLY A 226 27.93 -4.28 6.61
C GLY A 226 27.37 -2.88 6.92
N THR A 227 27.93 -1.83 6.31
CA THR A 227 27.47 -0.43 6.45
C THR A 227 26.70 0.08 5.25
N ALA A 228 26.60 -0.70 4.17
CA ALA A 228 25.87 -0.31 2.97
C ALA A 228 24.35 -0.33 3.24
N GLU A 229 23.72 0.83 3.13
CA GLU A 229 22.29 1.01 3.32
C GLU A 229 21.52 1.03 1.99
N ALA A 230 20.33 0.45 2.01
CA ALA A 230 19.42 0.46 0.89
C ALA A 230 18.78 1.84 0.80
N VAL A 231 18.83 2.43 -0.39
CA VAL A 231 18.31 3.78 -0.64
C VAL A 231 16.91 3.71 -1.21
N TYR A 232 16.11 4.75 -0.95
CA TYR A 232 14.77 4.87 -1.51
C TYR A 232 14.84 4.89 -3.05
N ALA A 233 14.22 3.90 -3.68
CA ALA A 233 14.27 3.68 -5.12
C ALA A 233 12.95 3.96 -5.84
N GLY A 234 11.87 4.14 -5.09
CA GLY A 234 10.55 4.46 -5.61
C GLY A 234 9.42 3.94 -4.74
N GLY A 235 8.21 4.37 -5.03
CA GLY A 235 7.05 4.06 -4.21
C GLY A 235 5.85 4.91 -4.60
N TYR A 236 4.78 4.78 -3.82
CA TYR A 236 3.63 5.67 -3.90
C TYR A 236 3.08 5.96 -2.51
N ASP A 237 2.51 7.16 -2.39
CA ASP A 237 1.91 7.65 -1.17
C ASP A 237 0.50 8.15 -1.46
N ILE A 238 -0.43 7.85 -0.56
CA ILE A 238 -1.82 8.25 -0.71
C ILE A 238 -2.48 8.47 0.64
N PHE A 239 -3.36 9.45 0.68
CA PHE A 239 -4.18 9.74 1.84
C PHE A 239 -5.61 9.27 1.63
N TYR A 240 -6.12 8.42 2.52
CA TYR A 240 -7.51 7.99 2.51
C TYR A 240 -8.32 8.85 3.49
N PRO A 241 -9.39 9.50 3.02
CA PRO A 241 -10.33 10.15 3.92
C PRO A 241 -11.06 9.08 4.77
N PRO A 242 -11.58 9.47 5.94
CA PRO A 242 -12.39 8.56 6.76
C PRO A 242 -13.63 8.08 6.00
N SER A 243 -14.07 6.84 6.25
CA SER A 243 -15.31 6.32 5.62
C SER A 243 -16.58 6.98 6.17
N TYR A 244 -16.50 7.57 7.37
CA TYR A 244 -17.59 8.25 8.05
C TYR A 244 -17.31 9.75 8.19
N ASP A 245 -18.24 10.57 7.69
CA ASP A 245 -18.16 12.04 7.60
C ASP A 245 -18.95 12.77 8.72
N GLY A 246 -19.47 12.04 9.71
CA GLY A 246 -20.27 12.63 10.78
C GLY A 246 -19.42 13.30 11.85
N THR A 247 -19.80 14.51 12.23
CA THR A 247 -19.27 15.24 13.39
C THR A 247 -20.14 15.00 14.63
N PRO A 248 -19.57 14.67 15.81
CA PRO A 248 -18.16 14.41 16.07
C PRO A 248 -17.70 13.09 15.46
N LEU A 249 -16.44 13.04 15.02
CA LEU A 249 -15.80 11.82 14.55
C LEU A 249 -15.86 10.80 15.69
N THR A 250 -16.78 9.85 15.59
CA THR A 250 -16.96 8.82 16.60
C THR A 250 -15.87 7.79 16.40
N THR A 251 -14.87 7.79 17.28
CA THR A 251 -13.70 6.89 17.24
C THR A 251 -14.08 5.42 17.08
N THR A 252 -15.27 5.03 17.54
CA THR A 252 -15.86 3.68 17.41
C THR A 252 -16.18 3.27 15.97
N LEU A 253 -16.58 4.20 15.09
CA LEU A 253 -16.89 3.90 13.68
C LEU A 253 -15.63 3.85 12.83
N TRP A 254 -14.67 4.75 13.11
CA TRP A 254 -13.34 4.75 12.49
C TRP A 254 -12.48 3.53 12.80
N ASN A 255 -12.74 2.84 13.91
CA ASN A 255 -12.06 1.58 14.20
C ASN A 255 -12.47 0.44 13.25
N LYS A 256 -13.57 0.62 12.48
CA LYS A 256 -13.94 -0.30 11.40
C LYS A 256 -13.14 -0.07 10.12
N ASP A 257 -12.55 1.13 9.94
CA ASP A 257 -11.69 1.47 8.80
C ASP A 257 -10.25 0.99 8.96
N ASN A 258 -10.00 0.11 9.93
CA ASN A 258 -8.66 -0.29 10.34
C ASN A 258 -8.09 -1.31 9.34
N PHE A 259 -7.70 -0.83 8.16
CA PHE A 259 -6.91 -1.59 7.22
C PHE A 259 -5.53 -1.84 7.82
N ALA A 260 -5.20 -3.11 7.95
CA ALA A 260 -3.86 -3.59 8.19
C ALA A 260 -3.36 -4.23 6.89
N PRO A 261 -2.13 -3.96 6.43
CA PRO A 261 -1.48 -4.74 5.40
C PRO A 261 -1.44 -6.20 5.86
N LEU A 262 -2.37 -6.99 5.33
CA LEU A 262 -2.46 -8.40 5.65
C LEU A 262 -1.44 -9.11 4.78
N PHE A 263 -0.47 -9.75 5.43
CA PHE A 263 0.19 -10.87 4.81
C PHE A 263 -0.06 -12.14 5.60
N VAL A 264 -0.27 -13.24 4.86
CA VAL A 264 -0.40 -14.57 5.46
C VAL A 264 0.59 -15.47 4.77
N THR A 265 1.43 -16.09 5.58
CA THR A 265 2.38 -17.12 5.18
C THR A 265 1.73 -18.50 5.25
N PHE A 266 2.03 -19.34 4.28
CA PHE A 266 1.72 -20.76 4.35
C PHE A 266 3.01 -21.55 4.24
N GLU A 267 3.24 -22.42 5.23
CA GLU A 267 4.41 -23.28 5.25
C GLU A 267 4.21 -24.51 4.37
N ARG A 268 5.32 -25.20 4.09
CA ARG A 268 5.33 -26.49 3.40
C ARG A 268 4.68 -27.55 4.29
N ASP A 269 3.88 -28.42 3.69
CA ASP A 269 3.20 -29.55 4.36
C ASP A 269 4.18 -30.47 5.13
N VAL A 270 5.39 -30.68 4.59
CA VAL A 270 6.44 -31.49 5.24
C VAL A 270 7.00 -30.86 6.54
N ARG A 271 6.72 -29.58 6.79
CA ARG A 271 7.19 -28.85 7.96
C ARG A 271 6.05 -28.74 8.97
N ALA A 272 5.75 -29.84 9.66
CA ALA A 272 4.75 -29.90 10.73
C ALA A 272 5.23 -29.24 12.04
N ALA A 273 5.79 -28.02 11.97
CA ALA A 273 6.31 -27.35 13.17
C ALA A 273 5.18 -26.95 14.15
N LEU A 274 3.96 -26.69 13.64
CA LEU A 274 2.76 -26.49 14.45
C LEU A 274 1.52 -27.12 13.80
N ARG A 275 0.78 -27.93 14.58
CA ARG A 275 -0.60 -28.34 14.27
C ARG A 275 -1.51 -27.15 14.60
N GLU A 276 -2.11 -26.53 13.58
CA GLU A 276 -3.02 -25.40 13.75
C GLU A 276 -4.47 -25.88 13.78
N ASN A 277 -5.43 -24.94 13.85
CA ASN A 277 -6.84 -25.30 13.75
C ASN A 277 -7.23 -25.68 12.31
N ALA A 278 -8.34 -26.41 12.15
CA ALA A 278 -8.82 -26.89 10.85
C ALA A 278 -9.13 -25.76 9.83
N TYR A 279 -9.37 -24.52 10.29
CA TYR A 279 -9.63 -23.38 9.41
C TYR A 279 -8.37 -22.78 8.79
N ILE A 280 -7.19 -23.02 9.35
CA ILE A 280 -5.91 -22.53 8.80
C ILE A 280 -5.21 -23.67 8.05
N ASP A 281 -5.27 -24.90 8.57
CA ASP A 281 -4.69 -26.09 7.93
C ASP A 281 -5.27 -26.36 6.51
N ARG A 282 -6.48 -25.89 6.18
CA ARG A 282 -7.05 -26.02 4.82
C ARG A 282 -6.22 -25.33 3.73
N PHE A 283 -5.33 -24.42 4.07
CA PHE A 283 -4.46 -23.72 3.13
C PHE A 283 -3.04 -24.32 3.06
N LYS A 284 -2.71 -25.28 3.95
CA LYS A 284 -1.45 -26.04 3.94
C LYS A 284 -1.44 -27.16 2.89
N LEU A 285 -2.11 -26.94 1.76
CA LEU A 285 -2.25 -27.92 0.68
C LEU A 285 -1.06 -27.89 -0.30
N ALA A 286 -0.17 -26.88 -0.17
CA ALA A 286 1.01 -26.75 -1.01
C ALA A 286 2.12 -27.71 -0.52
N ARG A 287 2.20 -28.87 -1.16
CA ARG A 287 3.08 -29.97 -0.76
C ARG A 287 4.57 -29.61 -0.79
N GLU A 288 4.99 -28.64 -1.62
CA GLU A 288 6.42 -28.40 -1.89
C GLU A 288 6.94 -26.97 -1.77
N MET A 289 6.10 -25.92 -1.68
CA MET A 289 6.59 -24.53 -1.63
C MET A 289 5.79 -23.67 -0.66
N PRO A 290 6.43 -22.89 0.23
CA PRO A 290 5.75 -21.89 1.03
C PRO A 290 5.33 -20.72 0.14
N PHE A 291 4.22 -20.06 0.45
CA PHE A 291 3.76 -18.89 -0.29
C PHE A 291 3.18 -17.82 0.65
N TYR A 292 3.11 -16.59 0.16
CA TYR A 292 2.51 -15.45 0.87
C TYR A 292 1.31 -14.92 0.10
N PHE A 293 0.23 -14.61 0.80
CA PHE A 293 -0.70 -13.57 0.34
C PHE A 293 -0.24 -12.25 0.91
N VAL A 294 -0.21 -11.19 0.09
CA VAL A 294 0.18 -9.84 0.48
C VAL A 294 -0.84 -8.86 -0.08
N TRP A 295 -1.38 -7.99 0.76
CA TRP A 295 -2.29 -6.93 0.34
C TRP A 295 -1.63 -5.55 0.41
N TRP A 296 -1.76 -4.76 -0.65
CA TRP A 296 -1.30 -3.38 -0.71
C TRP A 296 -2.47 -2.39 -0.72
N PRO A 297 -2.34 -1.19 -0.14
CA PRO A 297 -3.36 -0.14 -0.21
C PRO A 297 -3.69 0.22 -1.66
N ASP A 298 -4.94 0.07 -2.08
CA ASP A 298 -5.35 0.38 -3.47
C ASP A 298 -5.68 1.88 -3.64
N PRO A 299 -4.91 2.64 -4.44
CA PRO A 299 -5.19 4.06 -4.68
C PRO A 299 -6.53 4.36 -5.37
N GLY A 300 -7.13 3.36 -6.01
CA GLY A 300 -8.47 3.46 -6.61
C GLY A 300 -9.60 3.35 -5.60
N ALA A 301 -9.34 2.87 -4.38
CA ALA A 301 -10.34 2.77 -3.33
C ALA A 301 -10.59 4.14 -2.68
N ALA A 302 -11.86 4.49 -2.44
CA ALA A 302 -12.22 5.77 -1.84
C ALA A 302 -11.88 5.85 -0.34
N ASN A 303 -11.87 4.71 0.35
CA ASN A 303 -11.48 4.58 1.74
C ASN A 303 -10.92 3.16 1.99
N LEU A 304 -10.27 2.98 3.13
CA LEU A 304 -9.69 1.71 3.56
C LEU A 304 -10.66 0.85 4.40
N GLY A 305 -11.90 1.31 4.58
CA GLY A 305 -12.91 0.64 5.38
C GLY A 305 -13.75 -0.36 4.60
N PRO A 306 -14.46 -1.24 5.31
CA PRO A 306 -15.44 -2.12 4.69
C PRO A 306 -16.56 -1.27 4.09
N VAL A 307 -16.67 -1.27 2.76
CA VAL A 307 -17.82 -0.69 2.05
C VAL A 307 -19.01 -1.64 2.26
N PRO A 308 -20.13 -1.20 2.85
CA PRO A 308 -21.34 -2.01 2.88
C PRO A 308 -21.80 -2.24 1.44
N ASN A 309 -21.88 -3.51 1.02
CA ASN A 309 -22.51 -3.90 -0.25
C ASN A 309 -24.01 -3.66 -0.22
#